data_AF-A0AAD0SL16-F1
#
_entry.id   AF-A0AAD0SL16-F1
#
_cell.length_a   1.000
_cell.length_b   1.000
_cell.length_c   1.000
_cell.angle_alpha   90.00
_cell.angle_beta   90.00
_cell.angle_gamma   90.00
#
_symmetry.space_group_name_H-M   'P 1'
#
loop_
_entity.id
_entity.type
_entity.pdbx_description
1 polymer ?
#
loop_
_entity_poly.entity_id
_entity_poly.type
_entity_poly.pdbx_seq_one_letter_code
_entity_poly.pdbx_strand_id
1 'polypeptide(L)'
;MNTTSIISLDLGGKNTGFFSCTTNDFNNLKNFQSGTIIYDESFILSQVNRRGKRHTKRNNLRRKLAKRLFLLILKEHYKLKIDYLPDEILALFNKRGYTYASFELSDEEQESLSSNILSDTLQQYRLANETYLIHRNSI
;
A
#
# COMPACT_ATOMS: atom_id res chain seq x y z
N MET A 1 25.41 -25.54 -48.89
CA MET A 1 24.07 -25.87 -48.39
C MET A 1 23.81 -24.99 -47.19
N ASN A 2 22.68 -24.29 -47.14
CA ASN A 2 22.36 -23.42 -46.01
C ASN A 2 21.76 -24.23 -44.87
N THR A 3 22.35 -24.11 -43.69
CA THR A 3 21.82 -24.68 -42.46
C THR A 3 20.61 -23.89 -42.00
N THR A 4 19.49 -24.57 -41.76
CA THR A 4 18.25 -23.97 -41.27
C THR A 4 17.91 -24.52 -39.89
N SER A 5 17.64 -23.63 -38.94
CA SER A 5 17.14 -23.99 -37.61
C SER A 5 15.66 -23.66 -37.52
N ILE A 6 14.84 -24.66 -37.22
CA ILE A 6 13.39 -24.54 -37.07
C ILE A 6 13.02 -24.77 -35.61
N ILE A 7 12.08 -23.98 -35.12
CA ILE A 7 11.37 -24.22 -33.88
C ILE A 7 9.88 -24.13 -34.18
N SER A 8 9.15 -25.19 -33.86
CA SER A 8 7.69 -25.23 -33.87
C SER A 8 7.19 -25.26 -32.43
N LEU A 9 6.13 -24.51 -32.16
CA LEU A 9 5.53 -24.36 -30.84
C LEU A 9 4.03 -24.66 -30.91
N ASP A 10 3.57 -25.55 -30.05
CA ASP A 10 2.15 -25.75 -29.75
C ASP A 10 1.83 -25.03 -28.44
N LEU A 11 1.30 -23.82 -28.55
CA LEU A 11 1.12 -22.92 -27.40
C LEU A 11 -0.15 -23.28 -26.62
N GLY A 12 0.04 -23.68 -25.37
CA GLY A 12 -1.05 -23.92 -24.42
C GLY A 12 -0.79 -23.24 -23.08
N GLY A 13 -1.87 -22.85 -22.39
CA GLY A 13 -1.77 -22.07 -21.15
C GLY A 13 -1.08 -22.79 -19.98
N LYS A 14 -1.20 -24.12 -19.91
CA LYS A 14 -0.52 -24.97 -18.91
C LYS A 14 0.63 -25.77 -19.50
N ASN A 15 0.47 -26.27 -20.71
CA ASN A 15 1.45 -27.08 -21.41
C ASN A 15 1.74 -26.44 -22.76
N THR A 16 3.00 -26.16 -23.05
CA THR A 16 3.44 -25.70 -24.37
C THR A 16 4.38 -26.75 -24.96
N GLY A 17 3.96 -27.40 -26.05
CA GLY A 17 4.81 -28.35 -26.78
C GLY A 17 5.82 -27.60 -27.63
N PHE A 18 7.04 -28.12 -27.73
CA PHE A 18 8.03 -27.61 -28.68
C PHE A 18 8.67 -28.75 -29.47
N PHE A 19 9.01 -28.44 -30.70
CA PHE A 19 9.87 -29.24 -31.56
C PHE A 19 10.91 -28.31 -32.16
N SER A 20 12.19 -28.67 -32.06
CA SER A 20 13.27 -27.94 -32.68
C SER A 20 14.18 -28.87 -33.46
N CYS A 21 14.64 -28.42 -34.62
CA CYS A 21 15.64 -29.14 -35.40
C CYS A 21 16.57 -28.15 -36.08
N THR A 22 17.81 -28.57 -36.31
CA THR A 22 18.76 -27.83 -37.15
C THR A 22 19.23 -28.78 -38.24
N THR A 23 18.93 -28.45 -39.48
CA THR A 23 19.21 -29.32 -40.62
C THR A 23 19.58 -28.55 -41.88
N ASN A 24 20.32 -29.24 -42.75
CA ASN A 24 20.61 -28.80 -44.11
C ASN A 24 19.73 -29.56 -45.13
N ASP A 25 19.02 -30.59 -44.67
CA ASP A 25 18.14 -31.46 -45.44
C ASP A 25 16.92 -31.88 -44.61
N PHE A 26 15.73 -31.48 -45.06
CA PHE A 26 14.47 -31.79 -44.38
C PHE A 26 14.02 -33.24 -44.56
N ASN A 27 14.55 -33.96 -45.54
CA ASN A 27 14.20 -35.36 -45.77
C ASN A 27 14.88 -36.31 -44.79
N ASN A 28 15.94 -35.87 -44.07
CA ASN A 28 16.70 -36.69 -43.15
C ASN A 28 17.03 -35.94 -41.84
N LEU A 29 16.04 -35.89 -40.94
CA LEU A 29 16.16 -35.23 -39.63
C LEU A 29 16.85 -36.14 -38.61
N LYS A 30 18.18 -36.02 -38.49
CA LYS A 30 18.96 -36.77 -37.48
C LYS A 30 19.08 -36.07 -36.13
N ASN A 31 19.08 -34.73 -36.14
CA ASN A 31 19.30 -33.91 -34.94
C ASN A 31 18.07 -33.07 -34.65
N PHE A 32 17.16 -33.60 -33.84
CA PHE A 32 15.97 -32.88 -33.35
C PHE A 32 15.86 -32.98 -31.82
N GLN A 33 15.16 -32.02 -31.23
CA GLN A 33 14.74 -32.02 -29.84
C GLN A 33 13.25 -31.75 -29.78
N SER A 34 12.56 -32.40 -28.85
CA SER A 34 11.14 -32.15 -28.61
C SER A 34 10.84 -32.32 -27.14
N GLY A 35 9.84 -31.60 -26.65
CA GLY A 35 9.39 -31.73 -25.28
C GLY A 35 8.19 -30.85 -24.99
N THR A 36 7.79 -30.85 -23.73
CA THR A 36 6.68 -30.05 -23.24
C THR A 36 7.16 -29.17 -22.11
N ILE A 37 6.96 -27.86 -22.24
CA ILE A 37 7.12 -26.90 -21.16
C ILE A 37 5.83 -26.93 -20.34
N ILE A 38 5.95 -27.30 -19.06
CA ILE A 38 4.82 -27.35 -18.14
C ILE A 38 4.91 -26.13 -17.22
N TYR A 39 3.92 -25.25 -17.30
CA TYR A 39 3.73 -24.17 -16.35
C TYR A 39 3.01 -24.74 -15.13
N ASP A 40 3.73 -24.88 -14.03
CA ASP A 40 3.20 -25.34 -12.76
C ASP A 40 2.78 -24.15 -11.86
N GLU A 41 2.27 -24.48 -10.67
CA GLU A 41 1.86 -23.48 -9.68
C GLU A 41 3.04 -22.71 -9.07
N SER A 42 4.28 -23.14 -9.30
CA SER A 42 5.47 -22.40 -8.87
C SER A 42 5.65 -21.09 -9.65
N PHE A 43 5.07 -21.01 -10.86
CA PHE A 43 5.10 -19.82 -11.68
C PHE A 43 3.84 -18.96 -11.51
N ILE A 44 3.93 -17.96 -10.63
CA ILE A 44 2.81 -17.03 -10.38
C ILE A 44 2.67 -16.04 -11.54
N LEU A 45 1.71 -16.29 -12.43
CA LEU A 45 1.36 -15.39 -13.54
C LEU A 45 0.66 -14.10 -13.09
N SER A 46 -0.09 -14.16 -11.98
CA SER A 46 -0.91 -13.04 -11.52
C SER A 46 -0.16 -12.11 -10.56
N GLN A 47 -0.09 -10.83 -10.91
CA GLN A 47 0.52 -9.80 -10.07
C GLN A 47 -0.46 -9.17 -9.06
N VAL A 48 -1.70 -9.65 -9.00
CA VAL A 48 -2.77 -9.08 -8.15
C VAL A 48 -2.36 -9.15 -6.67
N ASN A 49 -1.90 -10.31 -6.20
CA ASN A 49 -1.51 -10.50 -4.80
C ASN A 49 -0.29 -9.66 -4.41
N ARG A 50 0.71 -9.60 -5.29
CA ARG A 50 1.90 -8.75 -5.09
C ARG A 50 1.51 -7.28 -5.01
N ARG A 51 0.64 -6.81 -5.90
CA ARG A 51 0.11 -5.45 -5.90
C ARG A 51 -0.66 -5.17 -4.61
N GLY A 52 -1.55 -6.06 -4.19
CA GLY A 52 -2.30 -5.95 -2.93
C GLY A 52 -1.38 -5.77 -1.72
N LYS A 53 -0.42 -6.68 -1.53
CA LYS A 53 0.58 -6.60 -0.44
C LYS A 53 1.36 -5.28 -0.46
N ARG A 54 1.75 -4.81 -1.65
CA ARG A 54 2.46 -3.54 -1.82
C ARG A 54 1.62 -2.35 -1.35
N HIS A 55 0.34 -2.29 -1.74
CA HIS A 55 -0.54 -1.20 -1.30
C HIS A 55 -0.81 -1.25 0.20
N THR A 56 -1.02 -2.44 0.78
CA THR A 56 -1.14 -2.61 2.23
C THR A 56 0.10 -2.10 2.98
N LYS A 57 1.31 -2.48 2.53
CA LYS A 57 2.57 -2.01 3.13
C LYS A 57 2.71 -0.49 3.06
N ARG A 58 2.41 0.10 1.89
CA ARG A 58 2.46 1.56 1.68
C ARG A 58 1.44 2.30 2.56
N ASN A 59 0.23 1.77 2.68
CA ASN A 59 -0.82 2.39 3.50
C ASN A 59 -0.47 2.36 5.00
N ASN A 60 0.08 1.24 5.48
CA ASN A 60 0.56 1.13 6.86
C ASN A 60 1.71 2.12 7.14
N LEU A 61 2.66 2.24 6.21
CA LEU A 61 3.74 3.22 6.33
C LEU A 61 3.20 4.65 6.36
N ARG A 62 2.31 5.02 5.42
CA ARG A 62 1.70 6.36 5.36
C ARG A 62 0.98 6.71 6.67
N ARG A 63 0.23 5.76 7.24
CA ARG A 63 -0.49 5.94 8.51
C ARG A 63 0.48 6.21 9.66
N LYS A 64 1.57 5.45 9.75
CA LYS A 64 2.61 5.64 10.78
C LYS A 64 3.30 7.00 10.65
N LEU A 65 3.65 7.38 9.42
CA LEU A 65 4.33 8.65 9.16
C LEU A 65 3.46 9.85 9.49
N ALA A 66 2.17 9.84 9.13
CA ALA A 66 1.24 10.92 9.45
C ALA A 66 1.10 11.14 10.96
N LYS A 67 0.95 10.05 11.73
CA LYS A 67 0.89 10.11 13.21
C LYS A 67 2.19 10.65 13.82
N ARG A 68 3.35 10.20 13.33
CA ARG A 68 4.65 10.68 13.81
C ARG A 68 4.85 12.16 13.51
N LEU A 69 4.47 12.60 12.32
CA LEU A 69 4.55 14.01 11.93
C LEU A 69 3.65 14.86 12.83
N PHE A 70 2.42 14.42 13.08
CA PHE A 70 1.50 15.14 13.97
C PHE A 70 2.04 15.24 15.40
N LEU A 71 2.59 14.15 15.94
CA LEU A 71 3.24 14.18 17.26
C LEU A 71 4.42 15.17 17.30
N LEU A 72 5.23 15.23 16.24
CA LEU A 72 6.32 16.20 16.14
C LEU A 72 5.80 17.64 16.09
N ILE A 73 4.71 17.90 15.36
CA ILE A 73 4.09 19.23 15.33
C ILE A 73 3.62 19.63 16.74
N LEU A 74 2.95 18.74 17.47
CA LEU A 74 2.51 19.00 18.84
C LEU A 74 3.67 19.29 19.80
N LYS A 75 4.77 18.55 19.68
CA LYS A 75 5.98 18.76 20.48
C LYS A 75 6.72 20.04 20.12
N GLU A 76 6.99 20.26 18.83
CA GLU A 76 7.90 21.31 18.39
C GLU A 76 7.22 22.66 18.22
N HIS A 77 6.01 22.68 17.65
CA HIS A 77 5.28 23.92 17.41
C HIS A 77 4.47 24.34 18.64
N TYR A 78 3.74 23.41 19.25
CA TYR A 78 2.87 23.70 20.40
C TYR A 78 3.53 23.47 21.76
N LYS A 79 4.79 23.00 21.80
CA LYS A 79 5.57 22.75 23.03
C LYS A 79 4.86 21.85 24.05
N LEU A 80 3.99 20.95 23.56
CA LEU A 80 3.28 19.99 24.41
C LEU A 80 4.23 18.90 24.88
N LYS A 81 4.22 18.62 26.18
CA LYS A 81 5.00 17.53 26.80
C LYS A 81 4.21 16.22 26.74
N ILE A 82 4.12 15.64 25.54
CA ILE A 82 3.41 14.37 25.29
C ILE A 82 4.35 13.35 24.67
N ASP A 83 4.40 12.12 25.19
CA ASP A 83 5.30 11.09 24.62
C ASP A 83 4.69 10.32 23.45
N TYR A 84 3.36 10.19 23.46
CA TYR A 84 2.56 9.50 22.45
C TYR A 84 1.27 10.28 22.17
N LEU A 85 0.61 9.97 21.05
CA LEU A 85 -0.69 10.54 20.73
C LEU A 85 -1.78 9.84 21.55
N PRO A 86 -2.72 10.59 22.16
CA PRO A 86 -3.93 10.03 22.79
C PRO A 86 -4.74 9.16 21.84
N ASP A 87 -5.50 8.21 22.39
CA ASP A 87 -6.26 7.23 21.62
C ASP A 87 -7.37 7.88 20.76
N GLU A 88 -7.96 8.97 21.24
CA GLU A 88 -8.97 9.76 20.54
C GLU A 88 -8.39 10.32 19.23
N ILE A 89 -7.19 10.91 19.30
CA ILE A 89 -6.48 11.43 18.13
C ILE A 89 -6.06 10.28 17.21
N LEU A 90 -5.57 9.17 17.78
CA LEU A 90 -5.20 7.99 16.99
C LEU A 90 -6.39 7.42 16.21
N ALA A 91 -7.60 7.46 16.79
CA ALA A 91 -8.83 7.03 16.15
C ALA A 91 -9.17 7.90 14.93
N LEU A 92 -9.03 9.22 15.03
CA LEU A 92 -9.22 10.16 13.91
C LEU A 92 -8.28 9.84 12.74
N PHE A 93 -7.00 9.57 13.01
CA PHE A 93 -6.04 9.18 11.97
C PHE A 93 -6.33 7.80 11.35
N ASN A 94 -6.92 6.89 12.11
CA ASN A 94 -7.26 5.55 11.63
C ASN A 94 -8.52 5.55 10.76
N LYS A 95 -9.49 6.42 11.06
CA LYS A 95 -10.82 6.48 10.41
C LYS A 95 -11.00 7.74 9.54
N ARG A 96 -9.95 8.19 8.86
CA ARG A 96 -9.96 9.40 8.01
C ARG A 96 -10.81 9.32 6.72
N GLY A 97 -11.64 8.29 6.56
CA GLY A 97 -12.45 8.08 5.36
C GLY A 97 -11.65 7.82 4.07
N TYR A 98 -12.37 7.88 2.96
CA TYR A 98 -11.84 7.77 1.60
C TYR A 98 -11.95 9.11 0.88
N THR A 99 -11.11 9.30 -0.13
CA THR A 99 -11.01 10.56 -0.90
C THR A 99 -11.64 10.46 -2.28
N TYR A 100 -12.33 9.35 -2.60
CA TYR A 100 -13.06 9.24 -3.87
C TYR A 100 -14.35 10.08 -3.80
N ALA A 101 -14.67 10.74 -4.91
CA ALA A 101 -15.68 11.79 -5.05
C ALA A 101 -17.15 11.32 -4.93
N SER A 102 -17.45 10.22 -4.24
CA SER A 102 -18.80 9.65 -4.26
C SER A 102 -19.72 10.10 -3.13
N PHE A 103 -19.25 10.96 -2.23
CA PHE A 103 -20.08 11.61 -1.21
C PHE A 103 -19.44 12.96 -0.87
N GLU A 104 -19.67 13.98 -1.71
CA GLU A 104 -19.62 15.35 -1.20
C GLU A 104 -20.74 15.44 -0.17
N LEU A 105 -20.36 15.46 1.12
CA LEU A 105 -21.27 15.93 2.16
C LEU A 105 -21.67 17.35 1.77
N SER A 106 -22.91 17.72 2.01
CA SER A 106 -23.31 19.12 1.86
C SER A 106 -22.44 19.99 2.79
N ASP A 107 -22.13 21.23 2.37
CA ASP A 107 -21.27 22.14 3.16
C ASP A 107 -21.79 22.30 4.60
N GLU A 108 -23.11 22.23 4.78
CA GLU A 108 -23.83 22.26 6.06
C GLU A 108 -23.49 21.05 6.98
N GLU A 109 -23.42 19.85 6.42
CA GLU A 109 -23.04 18.64 7.17
C GLU A 109 -21.55 18.70 7.58
N GLN A 110 -20.69 19.21 6.71
CA GLN A 110 -19.26 19.35 6.96
C GLN A 110 -18.95 20.38 8.07
N GLU A 111 -19.69 21.49 8.13
CA GLU A 111 -19.55 22.52 9.14
C GLU A 111 -20.03 22.05 10.54
N SER A 112 -21.07 21.22 10.59
CA SER A 112 -21.58 20.64 11.84
C SER A 112 -20.61 19.65 12.52
N LEU A 113 -19.89 18.85 11.72
CA LEU A 113 -18.94 17.85 12.17
C LEU A 113 -17.60 18.45 12.60
N SER A 114 -17.20 19.57 12.00
CA SER A 114 -15.90 20.21 12.19
C SER A 114 -15.85 21.17 13.39
N SER A 115 -16.97 21.82 13.72
CA SER A 115 -16.99 22.95 14.65
C SER A 115 -17.01 22.57 16.13
N ASN A 116 -17.76 21.55 16.55
CA ASN A 116 -18.03 21.36 17.99
C ASN A 116 -17.07 20.37 18.67
N ILE A 117 -16.89 19.18 18.11
CA ILE A 117 -16.20 18.08 18.81
C ILE A 117 -14.69 18.33 18.94
N LEU A 118 -14.06 18.81 17.86
CA LEU A 118 -12.62 19.00 17.82
C LEU A 118 -12.19 20.26 18.58
N SER A 119 -12.98 21.33 18.50
CA SER A 119 -12.78 22.57 19.26
C SER A 119 -12.78 22.28 20.77
N ASP A 120 -13.83 21.61 21.25
CA ASP A 120 -14.02 21.35 22.67
C ASP A 120 -12.92 20.44 23.24
N THR A 121 -12.52 19.39 22.51
CA THR A 121 -11.42 18.52 22.94
C THR A 121 -10.08 19.25 22.97
N LEU A 122 -9.75 20.05 21.95
CA LEU A 122 -8.51 20.84 21.94
C LEU A 122 -8.48 21.87 23.07
N GLN A 123 -9.61 22.50 23.38
CA GLN A 123 -9.73 23.47 24.47
C GLN A 123 -9.57 22.80 25.84
N GLN A 124 -10.14 21.60 26.04
CA GLN A 124 -9.92 20.80 27.25
C GLN A 124 -8.45 20.43 27.45
N TYR A 125 -7.75 19.98 26.40
CA TYR A 125 -6.32 19.68 26.50
C TYR A 125 -5.47 20.92 26.79
N ARG A 126 -5.84 22.10 26.27
CA ARG A 126 -5.17 23.36 26.59
C ARG A 126 -5.33 23.71 28.07
N LEU A 127 -6.55 23.71 28.58
CA LEU A 127 -6.86 24.02 29.99
C LEU A 127 -6.18 23.05 30.96
N ALA A 128 -6.16 21.76 30.63
CA ALA A 128 -5.47 20.75 31.44
C ALA A 128 -3.96 21.02 31.54
N ASN A 129 -3.32 21.48 30.46
CA ASN A 129 -1.90 21.84 30.45
C ASN A 129 -1.61 23.15 31.21
N GLU A 130 -2.49 24.15 31.10
CA GLU A 130 -2.37 25.41 31.84
C GLU A 130 -2.51 25.18 33.35
N THR A 131 -3.45 24.33 33.79
CA THR A 131 -3.62 23.94 35.20
C THR A 131 -2.39 23.20 35.74
N TYR A 132 -1.79 22.31 34.94
CA TYR A 132 -0.57 21.58 35.31
C TYR A 132 0.65 22.50 35.49
N LEU A 133 0.74 23.58 34.71
CA LEU A 133 1.80 24.59 34.81
C LEU A 133 1.62 25.47 36.05
N ILE A 134 0.38 25.87 36.36
CA ILE A 134 0.08 26.65 37.58
C ILE A 134 0.44 25.84 38.83
N HIS A 135 0.07 24.55 38.88
CA HIS A 135 0.38 23.69 40.03
C HIS A 135 1.89 23.46 40.23
N ARG A 136 2.67 23.43 39.15
CA ARG A 136 4.14 23.31 39.23
C ARG A 136 4.87 24.59 39.66
N ASN A 137 4.27 25.75 39.46
CA ASN A 137 4.86 27.05 39.85
C ASN A 137 4.36 27.56 41.21
N SER A 138 3.46 26.80 41.85
CA SER A 138 2.88 27.10 43.17
C SER A 138 3.49 26.25 44.31
N ILE A 139 4.53 25.48 44.00
CA ILE A 139 5.39 24.70 44.89
C ILE A 139 6.81 25.22 44.70
#